data_AF-A0A2S6Q437-F1
#
_entry.id   AF-A0A2S6Q437-F1
#
_cell.length_a   1.000
_cell.length_b   1.000
_cell.length_c   1.000
_cell.angle_alpha   90.00
_cell.angle_beta   90.00
_cell.angle_gamma   90.00
#
_symmetry.space_group_name_H-M   'P 1'
#
loop_
_entity.id
_entity.type
_entity.pdbx_description
1 polymer ?
#
loop_
_entity_poly.entity_id
_entity_poly.type
_entity_poly.pdbx_seq_one_letter_code
_entity_poly.pdbx_strand_id
1 'polypeptide(L)'
;MKNKILLTLGILSLSSCTSTNIHKPEDTSYKLQSKIAMQRVKDTNPLAKQDLVSREAMQYAMLDKMNVRESRQRREFSRIQEQQRKDFLQIQQETTGKFDELTQKFADSSDQFAKTAKSTQTKLDNSVAGFEARTDALENRFRMIATSVEENSKMQSKFFEDMKVSYENKLAFDQARLDREKEKENTIRGVIDNMYDQQDKAIEQFYVYSKEDMLPPSQWVALEEAPLIVHVEDEKFEDLLLRSLNRASVHSGPWQLKWKLAKENENLLFTKFSLDAETTFGQFVNNVKAYILNYNGVQLQFRLFKEKRVLIVSDS
;
A
#
# COMPACT_ATOMS: atom_id res chain seq x y z
N MET A 1 71.54 -19.72 -0.90
CA MET A 1 70.74 -19.19 -2.03
C MET A 1 69.44 -18.66 -1.41
N LYS A 2 69.29 -17.43 -0.90
CA LYS A 2 69.32 -16.07 -1.47
C LYS A 2 68.47 -15.90 -2.75
N ASN A 3 67.24 -15.42 -2.55
CA ASN A 3 66.50 -14.35 -3.28
C ASN A 3 64.99 -14.52 -2.97
N LYS A 4 64.34 -13.71 -2.12
CA LYS A 4 63.87 -12.32 -2.31
C LYS A 4 63.25 -12.08 -3.70
N ILE A 5 61.93 -12.00 -3.75
CA ILE A 5 61.06 -11.20 -4.66
C ILE A 5 59.64 -11.27 -4.05
N LEU A 6 58.75 -10.28 -4.09
CA LEU A 6 58.83 -8.82 -3.99
C LEU A 6 57.36 -8.40 -3.83
N LEU A 7 57.09 -7.65 -2.77
CA LEU A 7 55.85 -6.90 -2.55
C LEU A 7 55.60 -5.98 -3.75
N THR A 8 54.45 -6.07 -4.42
CA THR A 8 54.00 -5.00 -5.32
C THR A 8 52.54 -4.63 -5.01
N LEU A 9 52.41 -3.42 -4.48
CA LEU A 9 51.17 -2.66 -4.45
C LEU A 9 50.65 -2.45 -5.87
N GLY A 10 49.39 -2.81 -6.09
CA GLY A 10 48.60 -2.38 -7.23
C GLY A 10 47.43 -1.52 -6.75
N ILE A 11 47.70 -0.25 -6.47
CA ILE A 11 46.69 0.79 -6.28
C ILE A 11 46.07 1.02 -7.66
N LEU A 12 44.87 0.46 -7.90
CA LEU A 12 44.05 0.79 -9.05
C LEU A 12 43.14 1.96 -8.68
N SER A 13 43.66 3.16 -8.95
CA SER A 13 42.88 4.39 -9.04
C SER A 13 41.95 4.31 -10.26
N LEU A 14 40.71 3.89 -10.05
CA LEU A 14 39.63 4.12 -11.02
C LEU A 14 38.97 5.45 -10.71
N SER A 15 39.50 6.47 -11.38
CA SER A 15 38.91 7.79 -11.59
C SER A 15 37.58 7.63 -12.33
N SER A 16 36.50 7.49 -11.59
CA SER A 16 35.14 7.64 -12.13
C SER A 16 34.65 9.04 -11.77
N CYS A 17 34.73 9.93 -12.76
CA CYS A 17 34.10 11.24 -12.74
C CYS A 17 32.59 11.07 -12.59
N THR A 18 32.06 11.20 -11.37
CA THR A 18 30.65 11.56 -11.18
C THR A 18 30.58 13.07 -11.13
N SER A 19 30.18 13.68 -12.24
CA SER A 19 29.84 15.09 -12.29
C SER A 19 28.75 15.36 -11.25
N THR A 20 29.03 16.27 -10.33
CA THR A 20 28.02 16.90 -9.49
C THR A 20 27.21 17.87 -10.35
N ASN A 21 26.38 17.32 -11.24
CA ASN A 21 25.22 18.06 -11.71
C ASN A 21 24.21 18.06 -10.58
N ILE A 22 24.32 19.09 -9.73
CA ILE A 22 23.27 19.52 -8.82
C ILE A 22 22.14 20.03 -9.72
N HIS A 23 21.32 19.09 -10.21
CA HIS A 23 19.98 19.42 -10.66
C HIS A 23 19.22 19.82 -9.39
N LYS A 24 19.11 21.14 -9.18
CA LYS A 24 18.05 21.68 -8.34
C LYS A 24 16.75 21.01 -8.80
N PRO A 25 15.94 20.44 -7.90
CA PRO A 25 14.62 19.96 -8.30
C PRO A 25 13.91 21.14 -8.93
N GLU A 26 13.52 21.02 -10.19
CA GLU A 26 12.61 21.97 -10.79
C GLU A 26 11.39 22.03 -9.89
N ASP A 27 11.07 23.23 -9.40
CA ASP A 27 9.84 23.52 -8.69
C ASP A 27 8.69 23.25 -9.67
N THR A 28 8.27 21.98 -9.76
CA THR A 28 6.97 21.58 -10.31
C THR A 28 5.89 21.94 -9.30
N SER A 29 5.88 23.20 -8.90
CA SER A 29 4.80 23.81 -8.16
C SER A 29 3.63 23.92 -9.13
N TYR A 30 2.57 23.17 -8.85
CA TYR A 30 1.29 23.20 -9.58
C TYR A 30 0.72 24.61 -9.76
N LYS A 31 1.22 25.62 -9.02
CA LYS A 31 0.89 27.04 -9.22
C LYS A 31 1.24 27.57 -10.62
N LEU A 32 2.27 27.00 -11.28
CA LEU A 32 2.70 27.44 -12.61
C LEU A 32 1.90 26.75 -13.73
N GLN A 33 1.51 25.48 -13.52
CA GLN A 33 0.64 24.75 -14.46
C GLN A 33 -0.84 25.15 -14.33
N SER A 34 -1.31 25.56 -13.14
CA SER A 34 -2.70 26.03 -12.96
C SER A 34 -2.97 27.38 -13.65
N LYS A 35 -1.92 28.17 -13.91
CA LYS A 35 -2.05 29.45 -14.65
C LYS A 35 -2.31 29.25 -16.15
N ILE A 36 -1.92 28.09 -16.70
CA ILE A 36 -2.12 27.76 -18.13
C ILE A 36 -3.54 27.19 -18.37
N ALA A 37 -4.19 26.63 -17.35
CA ALA A 37 -5.54 26.07 -17.47
C ALA A 37 -6.67 27.11 -17.48
N MET A 38 -6.38 28.41 -17.26
CA MET A 38 -7.41 29.47 -17.20
C MET A 38 -7.61 30.25 -18.51
N GLN A 39 -7.07 29.76 -19.63
CA GLN A 39 -7.18 30.49 -20.90
C GLN A 39 -7.71 29.59 -22.01
N ARG A 40 -8.97 29.14 -21.88
CA ARG A 40 -9.87 28.74 -22.99
C ARG A 40 -11.20 28.22 -22.44
N VAL A 41 -12.10 29.13 -22.05
CA VAL A 41 -13.55 28.91 -22.24
C VAL A 41 -14.12 30.28 -22.57
N LYS A 42 -14.23 30.59 -23.87
CA LYS A 42 -14.84 31.84 -24.36
C LYS A 42 -16.35 31.72 -24.58
N ASP A 43 -16.93 30.52 -24.46
CA ASP A 43 -18.29 30.25 -24.96
C ASP A 43 -19.22 29.51 -23.97
N THR A 44 -19.15 29.81 -22.68
CA THR A 44 -20.20 29.36 -21.73
C THR A 44 -20.75 30.54 -20.96
N ASN A 45 -22.07 30.66 -20.93
CA ASN A 45 -22.82 31.63 -20.13
C ASN A 45 -22.19 31.82 -18.74
N PRO A 46 -22.07 33.06 -18.24
CA PRO A 46 -21.40 33.32 -16.97
C PRO A 46 -22.20 32.64 -15.86
N LEU A 47 -21.68 31.53 -15.32
CA LEU A 47 -22.15 31.02 -14.03
C LEU A 47 -22.08 32.17 -13.02
N ALA A 48 -23.12 32.29 -12.19
CA ALA A 48 -23.17 33.30 -11.14
C ALA A 48 -21.87 33.26 -10.34
N LYS A 49 -21.24 34.41 -10.11
CA LYS A 49 -19.93 34.56 -9.45
C LYS A 49 -19.81 33.79 -8.12
N GLN A 50 -20.93 33.49 -7.47
CA GLN A 50 -21.00 32.72 -6.23
C GLN A 50 -20.67 31.22 -6.40
N ASP A 51 -21.07 30.59 -7.50
CA ASP A 51 -20.84 29.16 -7.75
C ASP A 51 -19.39 28.88 -8.20
N LEU A 52 -18.78 29.82 -8.93
CA LEU A 52 -17.37 29.76 -9.28
C LEU A 52 -16.49 29.81 -8.02
N VAL A 53 -16.82 30.71 -7.08
CA VAL A 53 -16.11 30.83 -5.79
C VAL A 53 -16.31 29.60 -4.91
N SER A 54 -17.49 28.96 -4.92
CA SER A 54 -17.75 27.74 -4.15
C SER A 54 -16.98 26.53 -4.70
N ARG A 55 -16.89 26.39 -6.03
CA ARG A 55 -16.15 25.31 -6.69
C ARG A 55 -14.65 25.46 -6.53
N GLU A 56 -14.13 26.68 -6.66
CA GLU A 56 -12.71 26.99 -6.39
C GLU A 56 -12.36 26.71 -4.92
N ALA A 57 -13.18 27.17 -3.97
CA ALA A 57 -12.97 26.91 -2.55
C ALA A 57 -12.98 25.40 -2.22
N MET A 58 -13.85 24.63 -2.85
CA MET A 58 -13.90 23.17 -2.69
C MET A 58 -12.65 22.49 -3.27
N GLN A 59 -12.15 22.94 -4.42
CA GLN A 59 -10.92 22.43 -5.01
C GLN A 59 -9.69 22.74 -4.13
N TYR A 60 -9.59 23.96 -3.58
CA TYR A 60 -8.52 24.30 -2.64
C TYR A 60 -8.61 23.49 -1.34
N ALA A 61 -9.81 23.27 -0.81
CA ALA A 61 -10.01 22.45 0.39
C ALA A 61 -9.66 20.96 0.15
N MET A 62 -9.92 20.42 -1.05
CA MET A 62 -9.49 19.06 -1.41
C MET A 62 -7.97 18.95 -1.54
N LEU A 63 -7.33 19.91 -2.21
CA LEU A 63 -5.88 19.94 -2.36
C LEU A 63 -5.17 20.08 -1.01
N ASP A 64 -5.70 20.91 -0.11
CA ASP A 64 -5.15 21.08 1.23
C ASP A 64 -5.27 19.79 2.07
N LYS A 65 -6.42 19.10 2.00
CA LYS A 65 -6.58 17.78 2.64
C LYS A 65 -5.63 16.72 2.05
N MET A 66 -5.37 16.74 0.74
CA MET A 66 -4.38 15.86 0.12
C MET A 66 -2.96 16.17 0.61
N ASN A 67 -2.58 17.44 0.69
CA ASN A 67 -1.27 17.87 1.20
C ASN A 67 -1.07 17.49 2.68
N VAL A 68 -2.11 17.62 3.50
CA VAL A 68 -2.09 17.18 4.90
C VAL A 68 -1.95 15.67 5.01
N ARG A 69 -2.61 14.90 4.13
CA ARG A 69 -2.49 13.44 4.08
C ARG A 69 -1.08 13.01 3.65
N GLU A 70 -0.53 13.62 2.60
CA GLU A 70 0.80 13.30 2.09
C GLU A 70 1.90 13.68 3.10
N SER A 71 1.80 14.85 3.74
CA SER A 71 2.73 15.26 4.79
C SER A 71 2.67 14.33 6.01
N ARG A 72 1.49 13.84 6.37
CA ARG A 72 1.33 12.82 7.43
C ARG A 72 1.99 11.50 7.02
N GLN A 73 1.78 11.02 5.80
CA GLN A 73 2.42 9.80 5.29
C GLN A 73 3.94 9.91 5.25
N ARG A 74 4.48 11.06 4.79
CA ARG A 74 5.93 11.32 4.80
C ARG A 74 6.50 11.31 6.21
N ARG A 75 5.81 11.92 7.20
CA ARG A 75 6.25 11.89 8.61
C ARG A 75 6.25 10.48 9.19
N GLU A 76 5.21 9.68 8.93
CA GLU A 76 5.17 8.29 9.37
C GLU A 76 6.27 7.45 8.72
N PHE A 77 6.51 7.64 7.42
CA PHE A 77 7.60 6.97 6.73
C PHE A 77 8.97 7.34 7.31
N SER A 78 9.22 8.62 7.59
CA SER A 78 10.45 9.08 8.25
C SER A 78 10.60 8.52 9.66
N ARG A 79 9.52 8.43 10.44
CA ARG A 79 9.54 7.80 11.78
C ARG A 79 9.92 6.32 11.69
N ILE A 80 9.33 5.58 10.75
CA ILE A 80 9.63 4.17 10.55
C ILE A 80 11.10 3.98 10.15
N GLN A 81 11.61 4.79 9.22
CA GLN A 81 13.03 4.72 8.83
C GLN A 81 13.98 5.05 9.99
N GLU A 82 13.64 6.08 10.79
CA GLU A 82 14.46 6.45 11.94
C GLU A 82 14.45 5.37 13.02
N GLN A 83 13.29 4.72 13.22
CA GLN A 83 13.17 3.60 14.16
C GLN A 83 13.96 2.38 13.69
N GLN A 84 13.83 1.99 12.41
CA GLN A 84 14.66 0.92 11.83
C GLN A 84 16.16 1.19 11.95
N ARG A 85 16.57 2.45 11.77
CA ARG A 85 17.98 2.85 11.96
C ARG A 85 18.42 2.73 13.42
N LYS A 86 17.57 3.12 14.38
CA LYS A 86 17.86 2.98 15.82
C LYS A 86 17.95 1.51 16.22
N ASP A 87 17.00 0.69 15.78
CA ASP A 87 16.97 -0.74 16.05
C ASP A 87 18.23 -1.42 15.47
N PHE A 88 18.63 -1.06 14.24
CA PHE A 88 19.86 -1.57 13.64
C PHE A 88 21.12 -1.20 14.44
N LEU A 89 21.24 0.05 14.87
CA LEU A 89 22.38 0.51 15.68
C LEU A 89 22.41 -0.17 17.05
N GLN A 90 21.25 -0.37 17.67
CA GLN A 90 21.15 -1.08 18.94
C GLN A 90 21.60 -2.54 18.79
N ILE A 91 21.12 -3.24 17.76
CA ILE A 91 21.55 -4.62 17.47
C ILE A 91 23.06 -4.66 17.23
N GLN A 92 23.61 -3.70 16.48
CA GLN A 92 25.06 -3.63 16.25
C GLN A 92 25.83 -3.46 17.56
N GLN A 93 25.38 -2.56 18.44
CA GLN A 93 26.00 -2.34 19.76
C GLN A 93 25.91 -3.58 20.67
N GLU A 94 24.76 -4.25 20.70
CA GLU A 94 24.57 -5.49 21.46
C GLU A 94 25.47 -6.62 20.93
N THR A 95 25.63 -6.73 19.60
CA THR A 95 26.53 -7.73 19.01
C THR A 95 28.00 -7.42 19.29
N THR A 96 28.42 -6.15 19.25
CA THR A 96 29.80 -5.78 19.63
C THR A 96 30.05 -6.04 21.11
N GLY A 97 29.10 -5.72 22.00
CA GLY A 97 29.24 -5.98 23.43
C GLY A 97 29.34 -7.48 23.74
N LYS A 98 28.55 -8.32 23.06
CA LYS A 98 28.65 -9.78 23.18
C LYS A 98 29.99 -10.32 22.65
N PHE A 99 30.52 -9.72 21.58
CA PHE A 99 31.82 -10.11 21.05
C PHE A 99 32.94 -9.76 22.03
N ASP A 100 32.91 -8.56 22.63
CA ASP A 100 33.86 -8.12 23.64
C ASP A 100 33.82 -8.99 24.91
N GLU A 101 32.62 -9.41 25.34
CA GLU A 101 32.46 -10.34 26.46
C GLU A 101 33.05 -11.73 26.13
N LEU A 102 32.92 -12.18 24.88
CA LEU A 102 33.51 -13.43 24.40
C LEU A 102 35.05 -13.34 24.36
N THR A 103 35.62 -12.26 23.82
CA THR A 103 37.09 -12.07 23.81
C THR A 103 37.65 -11.96 25.22
N GLN A 104 36.93 -11.32 26.14
CA GLN A 104 37.36 -11.25 27.54
C GLN A 104 37.33 -12.62 28.22
N LYS A 105 36.29 -13.43 27.99
CA LYS A 105 36.24 -14.83 28.45
C LYS A 105 37.38 -15.67 27.87
N PHE A 106 37.74 -15.47 26.61
CA PHE A 106 38.90 -16.14 25.99
C PHE A 106 40.23 -15.70 26.61
N ALA A 107 40.41 -14.40 26.91
CA ALA A 107 41.60 -13.89 27.57
C ALA A 107 41.73 -14.44 29.00
N ASP A 108 40.64 -14.42 29.78
CA ASP A 108 40.61 -14.95 31.14
C ASP A 108 40.87 -16.46 31.17
N SER A 109 40.30 -17.20 30.22
CA SER A 109 40.56 -18.64 30.07
C SER A 109 42.00 -18.94 29.66
N SER A 110 42.61 -18.11 28.80
CA SER A 110 44.01 -18.24 28.39
C SER A 110 44.96 -17.97 29.55
N ASP A 111 44.68 -16.94 30.36
CA ASP A 111 45.47 -16.62 31.55
C ASP A 111 45.34 -17.68 32.64
N GLN A 112 44.15 -18.25 32.83
CA GLN A 112 43.96 -19.41 33.69
C GLN A 112 44.75 -20.62 33.18
N PHE A 113 44.75 -20.88 31.88
CA PHE A 113 45.53 -21.97 31.29
C PHE A 113 47.04 -21.77 31.49
N ALA A 114 47.55 -20.56 31.27
CA ALA A 114 48.96 -20.22 31.47
C ALA A 114 49.40 -20.34 32.95
N LYS A 115 48.55 -19.91 33.90
CA LYS A 115 48.80 -20.08 35.34
C LYS A 115 48.78 -21.56 35.75
N THR A 116 47.84 -22.32 35.20
CA THR A 116 47.70 -23.76 35.47
C THR A 116 48.92 -24.51 34.93
N ALA A 117 49.35 -24.22 33.69
CA ALA A 117 50.53 -24.81 33.06
C ALA A 117 51.82 -24.54 33.86
N LYS A 118 52.03 -23.30 34.32
CA LYS A 118 53.17 -22.94 35.18
C LYS A 118 53.14 -23.67 36.53
N SER A 119 51.96 -23.85 37.12
CA SER A 119 51.79 -24.58 38.39
C SER A 119 51.99 -26.10 38.23
N THR A 120 51.63 -26.67 37.09
CA THR A 120 51.87 -28.09 36.81
C THR A 120 53.34 -28.38 36.51
N GLN A 121 54.06 -27.43 35.89
CA GLN A 121 55.50 -27.59 35.62
C GLN A 121 56.34 -27.50 36.91
N THR A 122 55.98 -26.58 37.83
CA THR A 122 56.63 -26.51 39.16
C THR A 122 56.26 -27.67 40.09
N LYS A 123 55.10 -28.32 39.91
CA LYS A 123 54.71 -29.54 40.64
C LYS A 123 55.34 -30.83 40.07
N LEU A 124 55.66 -30.84 38.78
CA LEU A 124 56.38 -31.95 38.14
C LEU A 124 57.84 -32.04 38.59
N ASP A 125 58.50 -30.91 38.88
CA ASP A 125 59.89 -30.88 39.34
C ASP A 125 60.09 -31.32 40.80
N ASN A 126 59.02 -31.40 41.62
CA ASN A 126 59.15 -31.58 43.08
C ASN A 126 58.41 -32.80 43.68
N SER A 127 57.88 -33.75 42.90
CA SER A 127 57.07 -34.84 43.47
C SER A 127 57.76 -36.22 43.50
N VAL A 128 58.66 -36.38 44.49
CA VAL A 128 58.80 -37.63 45.26
C VAL A 128 58.45 -37.32 46.71
N ALA A 129 57.16 -37.14 46.98
CA ALA A 129 56.55 -37.19 48.32
C ALA A 129 55.03 -37.34 48.17
N GLY A 130 54.62 -38.53 47.74
CA GLY A 130 53.22 -38.85 47.50
C GLY A 130 52.51 -39.25 48.78
N PHE A 131 51.57 -38.41 49.25
CA PHE A 131 50.20 -38.84 49.56
C PHE A 131 49.28 -37.64 49.81
N GLU A 132 49.76 -36.58 50.48
CA GLU A 132 48.97 -35.35 50.76
C GLU A 132 48.68 -34.51 49.50
N ALA A 133 49.61 -34.50 48.53
CA ALA A 133 49.38 -33.81 47.25
C ALA A 133 48.25 -34.45 46.41
N ARG A 134 47.89 -35.72 46.66
CA ARG A 134 46.77 -36.39 45.98
C ARG A 134 45.43 -35.99 46.58
N THR A 135 45.34 -35.79 47.89
CA THR A 135 44.11 -35.29 48.54
C THR A 135 43.83 -33.85 48.19
N ASP A 136 44.83 -32.97 48.17
CA ASP A 136 44.65 -31.56 47.78
C ASP A 136 44.34 -31.40 46.29
N ALA A 137 44.92 -32.25 45.43
CA ALA A 137 44.58 -32.28 44.01
C ALA A 137 43.16 -32.81 43.77
N LEU A 138 42.69 -33.75 44.59
CA LEU A 138 41.33 -34.28 44.53
C LEU A 138 40.33 -33.24 45.05
N GLU A 139 40.61 -32.56 46.16
CA GLU A 139 39.75 -31.50 46.70
C GLU A 139 39.65 -30.31 45.73
N ASN A 140 40.76 -29.90 45.12
CA ASN A 140 40.74 -28.87 44.07
C ASN A 140 39.95 -29.30 42.83
N ARG A 141 40.04 -30.58 42.42
CA ARG A 141 39.21 -31.11 41.33
C ARG A 141 37.72 -31.12 41.71
N PHE A 142 37.39 -31.50 42.94
CA PHE A 142 36.01 -31.47 43.43
C PHE A 142 35.45 -30.04 43.50
N ARG A 143 36.23 -29.08 43.98
CA ARG A 143 35.84 -27.67 43.98
C ARG A 143 35.62 -27.15 42.56
N MET A 144 36.52 -27.45 41.62
CA MET A 144 36.35 -27.05 40.22
C MET A 144 35.12 -27.70 39.56
N ILE A 145 34.86 -28.97 39.86
CA ILE A 145 33.66 -29.66 39.37
C ILE A 145 32.41 -29.00 39.97
N ALA A 146 32.39 -28.75 41.28
CA ALA A 146 31.26 -28.12 41.95
C ALA A 146 30.98 -26.69 41.42
N THR A 147 32.02 -25.87 41.24
CA THR A 147 31.87 -24.53 40.65
C THR A 147 31.42 -24.60 39.19
N SER A 148 31.95 -25.54 38.40
CA SER A 148 31.52 -25.72 37.01
C SER A 148 30.07 -26.18 36.90
N VAL A 149 29.60 -27.02 37.84
CA VAL A 149 28.21 -27.47 37.91
C VAL A 149 27.29 -26.33 38.34
N GLU A 150 27.71 -25.50 39.30
CA GLU A 150 26.95 -24.33 39.73
C GLU A 150 26.85 -23.27 38.62
N GLU A 151 27.95 -22.98 37.92
CA GLU A 151 27.98 -22.10 36.76
C GLU A 151 27.12 -22.63 35.60
N ASN A 152 27.17 -23.94 35.32
CA ASN A 152 26.29 -24.54 34.31
C ASN A 152 24.81 -24.42 34.71
N SER A 153 24.48 -24.59 35.98
CA SER A 153 23.09 -24.43 36.45
C SER A 153 22.60 -23.00 36.30
N LYS A 154 23.47 -22.01 36.61
CA LYS A 154 23.18 -20.57 36.44
C LYS A 154 23.09 -20.18 34.96
N MET A 155 23.89 -20.81 34.11
CA MET A 155 23.84 -20.58 32.66
C MET A 155 22.58 -21.18 32.04
N GLN A 156 22.18 -22.38 32.47
CA GLN A 156 20.91 -22.99 32.06
C GLN A 156 19.71 -22.18 32.54
N SER A 157 19.70 -21.72 33.79
CA SER A 157 18.59 -20.90 34.31
C SER A 157 18.44 -19.60 33.53
N LYS A 158 19.55 -18.89 33.25
CA LYS A 158 19.53 -17.69 32.40
C LYS A 158 19.03 -17.99 30.99
N PHE A 159 19.46 -19.10 30.39
CA PHE A 159 19.00 -19.50 29.05
C PHE A 159 17.48 -19.77 29.03
N PHE A 160 16.94 -20.41 30.07
CA PHE A 160 15.49 -20.62 30.19
C PHE A 160 14.73 -19.30 30.41
N GLU A 161 15.29 -18.37 31.19
CA GLU A 161 14.71 -17.04 31.38
C GLU A 161 14.69 -16.24 30.06
N ASP A 162 15.82 -16.17 29.36
CA ASP A 162 15.93 -15.48 28.07
C ASP A 162 15.00 -16.09 27.03
N MET A 163 14.91 -17.42 27.00
CA MET A 163 13.99 -18.13 26.10
C MET A 163 12.54 -17.82 26.46
N LYS A 164 12.17 -17.79 27.75
CA LYS A 164 10.82 -17.43 28.21
C LYS A 164 10.47 -15.99 27.79
N VAL A 165 11.37 -15.03 28.02
CA VAL A 165 11.18 -13.62 27.62
C VAL A 165 11.03 -13.51 26.09
N SER A 166 11.82 -14.28 25.32
CA SER A 166 11.71 -14.30 23.86
C SER A 166 10.35 -14.82 23.38
N TYR A 167 9.79 -15.84 24.04
CA TYR A 167 8.46 -16.38 23.74
C TYR A 167 7.35 -15.39 24.11
N GLU A 168 7.42 -14.78 25.29
CA GLU A 168 6.45 -13.78 25.74
C GLU A 168 6.44 -12.56 24.81
N ASN A 169 7.62 -12.08 24.38
CA ASN A 169 7.73 -10.99 23.40
C ASN A 169 7.16 -11.38 22.02
N LYS A 170 7.41 -12.61 21.56
CA LYS A 170 6.84 -13.10 20.30
C LYS A 170 5.32 -13.19 20.36
N LEU A 171 4.78 -13.67 21.48
CA LEU A 171 3.34 -13.78 21.71
C LEU A 171 2.68 -12.39 21.76
N ALA A 172 3.30 -11.44 22.46
CA ALA A 172 2.85 -10.05 22.48
C ALA A 172 2.90 -9.39 21.09
N PHE A 173 3.93 -9.68 20.29
CA PHE A 173 4.05 -9.17 18.93
C PHE A 173 2.98 -9.74 17.99
N ASP A 174 2.74 -11.05 18.05
CA ASP A 174 1.71 -11.71 17.25
C ASP A 174 0.31 -11.21 17.63
N GLN A 175 0.06 -10.98 18.91
CA GLN A 175 -1.20 -10.43 19.40
C GLN A 175 -1.39 -8.98 18.95
N ALA A 176 -0.37 -8.13 19.06
CA ALA A 176 -0.40 -6.76 18.55
C ALA A 176 -0.56 -6.70 17.01
N ARG A 177 0.00 -7.67 16.28
CA ARG A 177 -0.20 -7.79 14.83
C ARG A 177 -1.65 -8.13 14.49
N LEU A 178 -2.24 -9.08 15.21
CA LEU A 178 -3.64 -9.51 15.02
C LEU A 178 -4.61 -8.36 15.33
N ASP A 179 -4.35 -7.58 16.38
CA ASP A 179 -5.17 -6.42 16.72
C ASP A 179 -5.08 -5.31 15.66
N ARG A 180 -3.89 -5.06 15.08
CA ARG A 180 -3.73 -4.15 13.93
C ARG A 180 -4.46 -4.64 12.68
N GLU A 181 -4.49 -5.96 12.43
CA GLU A 181 -5.25 -6.54 11.32
C GLU A 181 -6.76 -6.34 11.52
N LYS A 182 -7.27 -6.52 12.76
CA LYS A 182 -8.67 -6.22 13.10
C LYS A 182 -9.03 -4.74 12.98
N GLU A 183 -8.14 -3.83 13.40
CA GLU A 183 -8.36 -2.39 13.22
C GLU A 183 -8.41 -2.00 11.73
N LYS A 184 -7.55 -2.62 10.90
CA LYS A 184 -7.59 -2.46 9.44
C LYS A 184 -8.91 -2.98 8.86
N GLU A 185 -9.39 -4.14 9.30
CA GLU A 185 -10.65 -4.69 8.83
C GLU A 185 -11.85 -3.79 9.24
N ASN A 186 -11.86 -3.29 10.47
CA ASN A 186 -12.90 -2.38 10.96
C ASN A 186 -12.88 -1.03 10.24
N THR A 187 -11.70 -0.48 9.93
CA THR A 187 -11.58 0.74 9.14
C THR A 187 -11.99 0.53 7.68
N ILE A 188 -11.66 -0.63 7.09
CA ILE A 188 -12.11 -0.97 5.73
C ILE A 188 -13.63 -1.15 5.70
N ARG A 189 -14.23 -1.89 6.64
CA ARG A 189 -15.70 -2.02 6.74
C ARG A 189 -16.38 -0.67 6.93
N GLY A 190 -15.89 0.17 7.85
CA GLY A 190 -16.46 1.50 8.07
C GLY A 190 -16.32 2.43 6.86
N VAL A 191 -15.24 2.31 6.07
CA VAL A 191 -15.10 3.07 4.81
C VAL A 191 -16.05 2.53 3.74
N ILE A 192 -16.21 1.21 3.63
CA ILE A 192 -17.12 0.57 2.67
C ILE A 192 -18.58 0.95 2.96
N ASP A 193 -19.01 0.87 4.22
CA ASP A 193 -20.38 1.23 4.63
C ASP A 193 -20.67 2.72 4.35
N ASN A 194 -19.72 3.60 4.66
CA ASN A 194 -19.84 5.02 4.33
C ASN A 194 -19.80 5.30 2.82
N MET A 195 -19.10 4.49 2.02
CA MET A 195 -19.08 4.62 0.56
C MET A 195 -20.40 4.19 -0.07
N TYR A 196 -21.02 3.11 0.40
CA TYR A 196 -22.33 2.68 -0.10
C TYR A 196 -23.44 3.66 0.31
N ASP A 197 -23.45 4.15 1.55
CA ASP A 197 -24.41 5.17 2.00
C ASP A 197 -24.29 6.49 1.23
N GLN A 198 -23.06 6.86 0.83
CA GLN A 198 -22.82 8.03 -0.02
C GLN A 198 -23.16 7.77 -1.48
N GLN A 199 -23.02 6.53 -1.96
CA GLN A 199 -23.38 6.15 -3.32
C GLN A 199 -24.90 6.21 -3.50
N ASP A 200 -25.68 5.67 -2.56
CA ASP A 200 -27.15 5.74 -2.60
C ASP A 200 -27.66 7.19 -2.50
N LYS A 201 -27.05 8.02 -1.65
CA LYS A 201 -27.38 9.46 -1.57
C LYS A 201 -26.95 10.25 -2.80
N ALA A 202 -25.81 9.92 -3.42
CA ALA A 202 -25.37 10.56 -4.66
C ALA A 202 -26.27 10.17 -5.84
N ILE A 203 -26.69 8.91 -5.89
CA ILE A 203 -27.69 8.37 -6.81
C ILE A 203 -29.02 9.13 -6.61
N GLU A 204 -29.54 9.23 -5.39
CA GLU A 204 -30.77 9.99 -5.09
C GLU A 204 -30.66 11.48 -5.46
N GLN A 205 -29.55 12.15 -5.13
CA GLN A 205 -29.32 13.54 -5.51
C GLN A 205 -29.20 13.73 -7.03
N PHE A 206 -28.74 12.73 -7.77
CA PHE A 206 -28.68 12.76 -9.24
C PHE A 206 -30.07 12.57 -9.87
N TYR A 207 -30.96 11.79 -9.26
CA TYR A 207 -32.32 11.55 -9.76
C TYR A 207 -33.34 12.65 -9.40
N VAL A 208 -33.01 13.56 -8.47
CA VAL A 208 -33.91 14.66 -8.04
C VAL A 208 -33.66 15.98 -8.81
N TYR A 209 -32.60 16.08 -9.61
CA TYR A 209 -32.50 17.20 -10.55
C TYR A 209 -33.50 17.01 -11.69
N SER A 210 -34.68 17.63 -11.55
CA SER A 210 -35.39 18.17 -12.72
C SER A 210 -34.37 19.00 -13.48
N LYS A 211 -33.79 18.44 -14.54
CA LYS A 211 -32.92 19.21 -15.43
C LYS A 211 -33.74 20.40 -15.91
N GLU A 212 -33.19 21.61 -15.78
CA GLU A 212 -33.63 22.76 -16.59
C GLU A 212 -33.78 22.22 -18.03
N ASP A 213 -34.98 22.36 -18.62
CA ASP A 213 -35.39 21.85 -19.94
C ASP A 213 -36.15 20.51 -20.03
N MET A 214 -36.47 19.81 -18.92
CA MET A 214 -37.39 18.66 -18.99
C MET A 214 -38.81 19.08 -19.42
N LEU A 215 -39.37 18.36 -20.40
CA LEU A 215 -40.77 18.55 -20.79
C LEU A 215 -41.73 18.19 -19.62
N PRO A 216 -42.88 18.89 -19.49
CA PRO A 216 -43.88 18.54 -18.50
C PRO A 216 -44.42 17.12 -18.76
N PRO A 217 -44.90 16.40 -17.72
CA PRO A 217 -45.35 15.02 -17.85
C PRO A 217 -46.40 14.76 -18.94
N SER A 218 -47.22 15.76 -19.25
CA SER A 218 -48.24 15.71 -20.31
C SER A 218 -47.67 15.70 -21.73
N GLN A 219 -46.40 16.07 -21.91
CA GLN A 219 -45.72 16.16 -23.20
C GLN A 219 -44.63 15.10 -23.36
N TRP A 220 -44.56 14.12 -22.46
CA TRP A 220 -43.57 13.07 -22.56
C TRP A 220 -43.82 12.16 -23.76
N VAL A 221 -42.76 11.97 -24.54
CA VAL A 221 -42.74 11.06 -25.68
C VAL A 221 -42.26 9.68 -25.21
N ALA A 222 -42.62 8.61 -25.92
CA ALA A 222 -42.10 7.28 -25.64
C ALA A 222 -40.56 7.28 -25.71
N LEU A 223 -39.89 6.54 -24.82
CA LEU A 223 -38.42 6.53 -24.76
C LEU A 223 -37.79 6.17 -26.10
N GLU A 224 -38.35 5.19 -26.83
CA GLU A 224 -37.87 4.73 -28.12
C GLU A 224 -37.88 5.81 -29.21
N GLU A 225 -38.81 6.76 -29.11
CA GLU A 225 -39.02 7.86 -30.05
C GLU A 225 -38.31 9.15 -29.62
N ALA A 226 -37.72 9.16 -28.41
CA ALA A 226 -37.03 10.33 -27.89
C ALA A 226 -35.84 10.69 -28.80
N PRO A 227 -35.75 11.97 -29.25
CA PRO A 227 -34.62 12.41 -30.06
C PRO A 227 -33.35 12.37 -29.21
N LEU A 228 -32.27 11.92 -29.84
CA LEU A 228 -31.01 11.68 -29.20
C LEU A 228 -29.87 12.15 -30.11
N ILE A 229 -29.11 13.12 -29.60
CA ILE A 229 -27.85 13.56 -30.19
C ILE A 229 -26.75 13.05 -29.29
N VAL A 230 -25.86 12.20 -29.81
CA VAL A 230 -24.71 11.64 -29.08
C VAL A 230 -23.44 11.95 -29.85
N HIS A 231 -22.51 12.60 -29.17
CA HIS A 231 -21.15 12.81 -29.66
C HIS A 231 -20.22 12.34 -28.56
N VAL A 232 -19.51 11.25 -28.82
CA VAL A 232 -18.74 10.51 -27.82
C VAL A 232 -17.47 9.94 -28.46
N GLU A 233 -16.36 10.10 -27.75
CA GLU A 233 -15.06 9.53 -28.11
C GLU A 233 -14.52 8.69 -26.95
N ASP A 234 -14.17 7.43 -27.22
CA ASP A 234 -13.49 6.51 -26.30
C ASP A 234 -14.19 6.29 -24.94
N GLU A 235 -15.54 6.26 -24.93
CA GLU A 235 -16.32 6.13 -23.70
C GLU A 235 -16.79 4.71 -23.46
N LYS A 236 -16.87 4.30 -22.18
CA LYS A 236 -17.35 2.98 -21.79
C LYS A 236 -18.81 2.80 -22.16
N PHE A 237 -19.19 1.57 -22.50
CA PHE A 237 -20.55 1.22 -22.85
C PHE A 237 -21.57 1.62 -21.79
N GLU A 238 -21.24 1.37 -20.53
CA GLU A 238 -22.09 1.72 -19.39
C GLU A 238 -22.39 3.23 -19.35
N ASP A 239 -21.33 4.03 -19.45
CA ASP A 239 -21.40 5.49 -19.40
C ASP A 239 -22.13 6.05 -20.63
N LEU A 240 -21.85 5.51 -21.81
CA LEU A 240 -22.51 5.88 -23.07
C LEU A 240 -24.03 5.62 -23.00
N LEU A 241 -24.45 4.45 -22.51
CA LEU A 241 -25.87 4.13 -22.43
C LEU A 241 -26.58 4.98 -21.37
N LEU A 242 -25.95 5.18 -20.21
CA LEU A 242 -26.47 6.03 -19.14
C LEU A 242 -26.60 7.48 -19.60
N ARG A 243 -25.58 8.03 -20.27
CA ARG A 243 -25.61 9.38 -20.84
C ARG A 243 -26.70 9.52 -21.89
N SER A 244 -26.85 8.54 -22.77
CA SER A 244 -27.87 8.53 -23.81
C SER A 244 -29.27 8.50 -23.21
N LEU A 245 -29.50 7.65 -22.19
CA LEU A 245 -30.76 7.60 -21.46
C LEU A 245 -31.06 8.93 -20.75
N ASN A 246 -30.04 9.56 -20.17
CA ASN A 246 -30.14 10.85 -19.51
C ASN A 246 -30.38 12.04 -20.46
N ARG A 247 -30.06 11.89 -21.75
CA ARG A 247 -30.41 12.88 -22.79
C ARG A 247 -31.83 12.64 -23.28
N ALA A 248 -32.19 11.38 -23.54
CA ALA A 248 -33.54 10.99 -23.90
C ALA A 248 -34.57 11.30 -22.80
N SER A 249 -34.16 11.33 -21.52
CA SER A 249 -35.03 11.63 -20.38
C SER A 249 -35.56 13.06 -20.36
N VAL A 250 -34.92 13.99 -21.08
CA VAL A 250 -35.42 15.37 -21.27
C VAL A 250 -36.79 15.35 -21.96
N HIS A 251 -36.99 14.41 -22.88
CA HIS A 251 -38.23 14.29 -23.68
C HIS A 251 -39.16 13.17 -23.19
N SER A 252 -38.62 12.12 -22.57
CA SER A 252 -39.39 10.94 -22.16
C SER A 252 -39.59 10.83 -20.63
N GLY A 253 -39.10 11.81 -19.88
CA GLY A 253 -39.08 11.82 -18.41
C GLY A 253 -37.99 10.92 -17.82
N PRO A 254 -37.90 10.80 -16.48
CA PRO A 254 -36.83 10.05 -15.83
C PRO A 254 -36.96 8.53 -16.05
N TRP A 255 -35.84 7.87 -16.35
CA TRP A 255 -35.75 6.41 -16.51
C TRP A 255 -34.62 5.83 -15.66
N GLN A 256 -34.83 4.62 -15.14
CA GLN A 256 -33.81 3.86 -14.41
C GLN A 256 -33.16 2.83 -15.33
N LEU A 257 -31.84 2.79 -15.34
CA LEU A 257 -31.06 1.77 -16.04
C LEU A 257 -30.70 0.62 -15.08
N LYS A 258 -30.98 -0.62 -15.48
CA LYS A 258 -30.56 -1.82 -14.73
C LYS A 258 -29.85 -2.82 -15.64
N TRP A 259 -28.72 -3.31 -15.19
CA TRP A 259 -27.94 -4.33 -15.87
C TRP A 259 -28.25 -5.72 -15.31
N LYS A 260 -28.42 -6.68 -16.21
CA LYS A 260 -28.58 -8.10 -15.88
C LYS A 260 -27.76 -8.92 -16.88
N LEU A 261 -26.44 -8.79 -16.77
CA LEU A 261 -25.48 -9.53 -17.59
C LEU A 261 -24.99 -10.75 -16.82
N ALA A 262 -24.70 -11.85 -17.52
CA ALA A 262 -23.95 -12.95 -16.95
C ALA A 262 -22.52 -12.50 -16.59
N LYS A 263 -21.93 -13.14 -15.58
CA LYS A 263 -20.60 -12.79 -15.05
C LYS A 263 -19.50 -12.79 -16.13
N GLU A 264 -19.62 -13.67 -17.12
CA GLU A 264 -18.69 -13.79 -18.25
C GLU A 264 -18.75 -12.57 -19.19
N ASN A 265 -19.91 -11.89 -19.24
CA ASN A 265 -20.21 -10.77 -20.13
C ASN A 265 -20.15 -9.40 -19.43
N GLU A 266 -19.84 -9.35 -18.14
CA GLU A 266 -19.68 -8.07 -17.41
C GLU A 266 -18.60 -7.18 -18.04
N ASN A 267 -17.61 -7.78 -18.70
CA ASN A 267 -16.56 -7.06 -19.43
C ASN A 267 -17.11 -6.16 -20.55
N LEU A 268 -18.33 -6.43 -21.06
CA LEU A 268 -18.97 -5.60 -22.07
C LEU A 268 -19.20 -4.16 -21.59
N LEU A 269 -19.43 -3.96 -20.30
CA LEU A 269 -19.64 -2.64 -19.70
C LEU A 269 -18.43 -1.71 -19.89
N PHE A 270 -17.23 -2.29 -19.99
CA PHE A 270 -15.98 -1.56 -20.19
C PHE A 270 -15.58 -1.42 -21.66
N THR A 271 -16.36 -1.98 -22.59
CA THR A 271 -16.11 -1.83 -24.03
C THR A 271 -16.23 -0.37 -24.39
N LYS A 272 -15.25 0.14 -25.14
CA LYS A 272 -15.18 1.55 -25.50
C LYS A 272 -15.83 1.80 -26.84
N PHE A 273 -16.55 2.91 -26.92
CA PHE A 273 -17.30 3.34 -28.09
C PHE A 273 -16.88 4.75 -28.47
N SER A 274 -16.71 4.95 -29.78
CA SER A 274 -16.63 6.27 -30.38
C SER A 274 -17.78 6.35 -31.39
N LEU A 275 -18.71 7.26 -31.14
CA LEU A 275 -19.92 7.41 -31.93
C LEU A 275 -20.29 8.89 -32.02
N ASP A 276 -20.58 9.31 -33.25
CA ASP A 276 -21.25 10.57 -33.53
C ASP A 276 -22.56 10.25 -34.26
N ALA A 277 -23.70 10.54 -33.64
CA ALA A 277 -25.01 10.16 -34.16
C ALA A 277 -26.11 11.13 -33.72
N GLU A 278 -26.93 11.52 -34.70
CA GLU A 278 -28.22 12.19 -34.50
C GLU A 278 -29.32 11.21 -34.89
N THR A 279 -30.03 10.66 -33.90
CA THR A 279 -30.98 9.56 -34.13
C THR A 279 -32.05 9.53 -33.03
N THR A 280 -32.94 8.55 -33.04
CA THR A 280 -33.84 8.28 -31.90
C THR A 280 -33.20 7.27 -30.96
N PHE A 281 -33.61 7.29 -29.68
CA PHE A 281 -33.08 6.33 -28.71
C PHE A 281 -33.31 4.87 -29.12
N GLY A 282 -34.45 4.54 -29.72
CA GLY A 282 -34.73 3.19 -30.21
C GLY A 282 -33.78 2.74 -31.34
N GLN A 283 -33.49 3.63 -32.29
CA GLN A 283 -32.52 3.36 -33.35
C GLN A 283 -31.10 3.24 -32.80
N PHE A 284 -30.71 4.11 -31.87
CA PHE A 284 -29.43 4.01 -31.16
C PHE A 284 -29.26 2.64 -30.47
N VAL A 285 -30.27 2.18 -29.71
CA VAL A 285 -30.24 0.87 -29.04
C VAL A 285 -30.09 -0.27 -30.04
N ASN A 286 -30.78 -0.21 -31.18
CA ASN A 286 -30.66 -1.23 -32.22
C ASN A 286 -29.26 -1.24 -32.85
N ASN A 287 -28.65 -0.08 -33.08
CA ASN A 287 -27.30 0.03 -33.61
C ASN A 287 -26.26 -0.52 -32.63
N VAL A 288 -26.39 -0.16 -31.34
CA VAL A 288 -25.55 -0.69 -30.26
C VAL A 288 -25.69 -2.20 -30.15
N LYS A 289 -26.92 -2.73 -30.21
CA LYS A 289 -27.17 -4.17 -30.18
C LYS A 289 -26.49 -4.89 -31.34
N ALA A 290 -26.60 -4.35 -32.56
CA ALA A 290 -25.95 -4.91 -33.74
C ALA A 290 -24.42 -4.85 -33.61
N TYR A 291 -23.87 -3.75 -33.12
CA TYR A 291 -22.44 -3.61 -32.89
C TYR A 291 -21.92 -4.66 -31.89
N ILE A 292 -22.53 -4.78 -30.72
CA ILE A 292 -22.07 -5.71 -29.67
C ILE A 292 -22.20 -7.16 -30.14
N LEU A 293 -23.26 -7.49 -30.88
CA LEU A 293 -23.40 -8.81 -31.49
C LEU A 293 -22.28 -9.09 -32.50
N ASN A 294 -21.95 -8.14 -33.37
CA ASN A 294 -20.95 -8.33 -34.42
C ASN A 294 -19.51 -8.37 -33.89
N TYR A 295 -19.19 -7.57 -32.87
CA TYR A 295 -17.83 -7.45 -32.34
C TYR A 295 -17.54 -8.41 -31.19
N ASN A 296 -18.50 -8.60 -30.28
CA ASN A 296 -18.31 -9.41 -29.09
C ASN A 296 -19.00 -10.77 -29.19
N GLY A 297 -19.86 -11.00 -30.18
CA GLY A 297 -20.63 -12.24 -30.32
C GLY A 297 -21.77 -12.38 -29.30
N VAL A 298 -22.06 -11.34 -28.51
CA VAL A 298 -23.06 -11.38 -27.44
C VAL A 298 -24.37 -10.74 -27.89
N GLN A 299 -25.47 -11.47 -27.75
CA GLN A 299 -26.79 -10.96 -28.08
C GLN A 299 -27.39 -10.23 -26.87
N LEU A 300 -27.46 -8.90 -26.96
CA LEU A 300 -28.14 -8.08 -25.95
C LEU A 300 -29.65 -8.00 -26.19
N GLN A 301 -30.39 -7.98 -25.09
CA GLN A 301 -31.83 -7.72 -25.02
C GLN A 301 -32.07 -6.44 -24.21
N PHE A 302 -32.88 -5.55 -24.77
CA PHE A 302 -33.32 -4.32 -24.11
C PHE A 302 -34.81 -4.46 -23.80
N ARG A 303 -35.17 -4.46 -22.52
CA ARG A 303 -36.57 -4.59 -22.06
C ARG A 303 -37.00 -3.31 -21.39
N LEU A 304 -38.04 -2.68 -21.95
CA LEU A 304 -38.62 -1.46 -21.41
C LEU A 304 -39.84 -1.79 -20.55
N PHE A 305 -39.81 -1.37 -19.29
CA PHE A 305 -40.94 -1.46 -18.36
C PHE A 305 -41.54 -0.08 -18.16
N LYS A 306 -42.53 0.28 -18.97
CA LYS A 306 -43.13 1.64 -19.02
C LYS A 306 -43.70 2.10 -17.68
N GLU A 307 -44.41 1.21 -16.97
CA GLU A 307 -45.05 1.53 -15.67
C GLU A 307 -44.04 1.90 -14.59
N LYS A 308 -42.91 1.18 -14.55
CA LYS A 308 -41.84 1.40 -13.55
C LYS A 308 -40.73 2.32 -14.07
N ARG A 309 -40.79 2.72 -15.34
CA ARG A 309 -39.76 3.49 -16.06
C ARG A 309 -38.38 2.89 -15.91
N VAL A 310 -38.29 1.58 -16.10
CA VAL A 310 -37.02 0.86 -16.02
C VAL A 310 -36.65 0.33 -17.39
N LEU A 311 -35.42 0.62 -17.82
CA LEU A 311 -34.75 -0.04 -18.93
C LEU A 311 -33.84 -1.13 -18.35
N ILE A 312 -34.14 -2.38 -18.70
CA ILE A 312 -33.28 -3.51 -18.34
C ILE A 312 -32.48 -3.92 -19.57
N VAL A 313 -31.15 -3.98 -19.41
CA VAL A 313 -30.24 -4.53 -20.40
C VAL A 313 -29.75 -5.88 -19.92
N SER A 314 -30.03 -6.93 -20.67
CA SER A 314 -29.60 -8.29 -20.36
C SER A 314 -28.93 -8.95 -21.55
N ASP A 315 -28.06 -9.91 -21.30
CA ASP A 315 -27.64 -10.87 -22.31
C ASP A 315 -28.69 -11.97 -22.47
N SER A 316 -28.69 -12.59 -23.65
CA SER A 316 -29.62 -13.67 -24.01
C SER A 316 -29.07 -15.05 -23.68
#